data_AF-A0A9W4GID7-F1
#
_entry.id   AF-A0A9W4GID7-F1
#
_cell.length_a   1.000
_cell.length_b   1.000
_cell.length_c   1.000
_cell.angle_alpha   90.00
_cell.angle_beta   90.00
_cell.angle_gamma   90.00
#
_symmetry.space_group_name_H-M   'P 1'
#
loop_
_entity.id
_entity.type
_entity.pdbx_description
1 polymer ?
#
loop_
_entity_poly.entity_id
_entity_poly.type
_entity_poly.pdbx_seq_one_letter_code
_entity_poly.pdbx_strand_id
1 'polypeptide(L)'
;MAGIASQQSQQPQQPPTLQQPQLSQPAHPTQQSQSIQPSQPPFLTSTKQPSQWPVWDGSTTSLNAHLFLLRIKIEEDRAVLGSNRAICFDIFRSVPSDKQPRILNWLETGGFDSNYNWNHFLDHLRETYENKLTRQTAADQLGRIRMDATQYFVEYLQEYELKISQCGKTG
;
A
#
# COMPACT_ATOMS: atom_id res chain seq x y z
N MET A 1 -62.30 -29.06 10.35
CA MET A 1 -62.65 -29.06 8.91
C MET A 1 -62.83 -27.60 8.51
N ALA A 2 -61.84 -27.03 7.82
CA ALA A 2 -61.81 -25.61 7.46
C ALA A 2 -61.85 -25.47 5.94
N GLY A 3 -62.56 -24.43 5.50
CA GLY A 3 -63.11 -24.24 4.17
C GLY A 3 -62.12 -23.96 3.04
N ILE A 4 -62.63 -24.18 1.84
CA ILE A 4 -62.05 -23.99 0.51
C ILE A 4 -62.58 -22.66 -0.05
N ALA A 5 -61.72 -21.81 -0.61
CA ALA A 5 -61.99 -20.71 -1.57
C ALA A 5 -60.79 -19.73 -1.56
N SER A 6 -60.31 -19.08 -2.61
CA SER A 6 -60.55 -19.06 -4.06
C SER A 6 -59.36 -18.29 -4.67
N GLN A 7 -59.02 -18.62 -5.92
CA GLN A 7 -58.03 -17.92 -6.74
C GLN A 7 -58.46 -16.49 -7.08
N GLN A 8 -57.49 -15.57 -7.20
CA GLN A 8 -57.56 -14.53 -8.24
C GLN A 8 -56.17 -14.06 -8.66
N SER A 9 -55.86 -14.31 -9.92
CA SER A 9 -54.66 -13.93 -10.67
C SER A 9 -54.71 -12.44 -11.03
N GLN A 10 -53.62 -11.71 -10.81
CA GLN A 10 -53.45 -10.35 -11.35
C GLN A 10 -52.44 -10.37 -12.51
N GLN A 11 -52.90 -9.83 -13.63
CA GLN A 11 -52.23 -9.71 -14.92
C GLN A 11 -51.60 -8.30 -15.01
N PRO A 12 -50.35 -8.15 -15.51
CA PRO A 12 -49.71 -6.83 -15.61
C PRO A 12 -50.21 -6.05 -16.83
N GLN A 13 -50.61 -4.79 -16.62
CA GLN A 13 -50.97 -3.85 -17.69
C GLN A 13 -49.71 -3.20 -18.30
N GLN A 14 -49.54 -3.33 -19.62
CA GLN A 14 -48.59 -2.55 -20.43
C GLN A 14 -49.26 -1.26 -20.93
N PRO A 15 -48.51 -0.14 -21.10
CA PRO A 15 -49.03 1.07 -21.72
C PRO A 15 -49.06 0.99 -23.26
N PRO A 16 -49.98 1.70 -23.93
CA PRO A 16 -50.20 1.61 -25.37
C PRO A 16 -49.14 2.35 -26.20
N THR A 17 -48.68 1.67 -27.25
CA THR A 17 -47.84 2.17 -28.34
C THR A 17 -48.66 3.04 -29.29
N LEU A 18 -48.22 4.28 -29.55
CA LEU A 18 -48.72 5.10 -30.68
C LEU A 18 -47.63 5.22 -31.74
N GLN A 19 -47.95 4.75 -32.94
CA GLN A 19 -47.11 4.82 -34.15
C GLN A 19 -47.33 6.14 -34.91
N GLN A 20 -46.21 6.79 -35.23
CA GLN A 20 -45.80 7.68 -36.36
C GLN A 20 -46.81 8.34 -37.32
N PRO A 21 -46.40 9.47 -37.94
CA PRO A 21 -45.89 9.38 -39.32
C PRO A 21 -44.51 10.05 -39.55
N GLN A 22 -43.61 9.36 -40.28
CA GLN A 22 -42.46 9.98 -40.95
C GLN A 22 -42.94 10.76 -42.19
N LEU A 23 -42.40 11.97 -42.40
CA LEU A 23 -42.52 12.71 -43.65
C LEU A 23 -41.13 12.95 -44.26
N SER A 24 -41.00 12.64 -45.54
CA SER A 24 -39.77 12.65 -46.33
C SER A 24 -39.43 14.05 -46.90
N GLN A 25 -38.17 14.49 -46.69
CA GLN A 25 -37.25 15.24 -47.61
C GLN A 25 -37.64 16.66 -48.12
N PRO A 26 -36.71 17.58 -48.51
CA PRO A 26 -35.43 17.36 -49.21
C PRO A 26 -34.18 18.15 -48.73
N ALA A 27 -33.04 17.80 -49.33
CA ALA A 27 -31.70 18.33 -49.14
C ALA A 27 -31.55 19.83 -49.43
N HIS A 28 -30.76 20.53 -48.60
CA HIS A 28 -30.10 21.80 -48.94
C HIS A 28 -28.68 21.86 -48.31
N PRO A 29 -27.75 22.61 -48.93
CA PRO A 29 -26.31 22.39 -48.82
C PRO A 29 -25.63 23.11 -47.64
N THR A 30 -24.51 22.50 -47.24
CA THR A 30 -23.34 22.97 -46.49
C THR A 30 -23.28 24.44 -46.08
N GLN A 31 -23.23 24.70 -44.77
CA GLN A 31 -22.45 25.80 -44.21
C GLN A 31 -21.71 25.31 -42.96
N GLN A 32 -20.40 25.09 -43.12
CA GLN A 32 -19.45 24.81 -42.05
C GLN A 32 -19.27 26.07 -41.21
N SER A 33 -19.90 26.11 -40.03
CA SER A 33 -19.44 26.98 -38.95
C SER A 33 -18.32 26.25 -38.22
N GLN A 34 -17.07 26.55 -38.60
CA GLN A 34 -15.90 26.12 -37.85
C GLN A 34 -15.92 26.78 -36.47
N SER A 35 -16.35 26.03 -35.45
CA SER A 35 -16.09 26.36 -34.06
C SER A 35 -14.58 26.26 -33.84
N ILE A 36 -13.93 27.41 -33.69
CA ILE A 36 -12.54 27.50 -33.24
C ILE A 36 -12.55 27.09 -31.77
N GLN A 37 -12.35 25.80 -31.52
CA GLN A 37 -12.11 25.27 -30.20
C GLN A 37 -10.70 25.75 -29.77
N PRO A 38 -10.55 26.49 -28.67
CA PRO A 38 -9.22 26.82 -28.17
C PRO A 38 -8.53 25.50 -27.81
N SER A 39 -7.48 25.18 -28.56
CA SER A 39 -6.55 24.11 -28.28
C SER A 39 -5.96 24.32 -26.90
N GLN A 40 -6.53 23.64 -25.89
CA GLN A 40 -5.90 23.53 -24.59
C GLN A 40 -4.52 22.89 -24.80
N PRO A 41 -3.46 23.44 -24.19
CA PRO A 41 -2.18 22.75 -24.21
C PRO A 41 -2.38 21.36 -23.59
N PRO A 42 -1.72 20.32 -24.11
CA PRO A 42 -1.73 19.02 -23.46
C PRO A 42 -1.23 19.23 -22.04
N PHE A 43 -2.12 19.09 -21.06
CA PHE A 43 -1.71 18.90 -19.68
C PHE A 43 -0.83 17.65 -19.73
N LEU A 44 0.48 17.84 -19.59
CA LEU A 44 1.40 16.77 -19.27
C LEU A 44 1.01 16.29 -17.88
N THR A 45 -0.01 15.44 -17.80
CA THR A 45 -0.24 14.63 -16.62
C THR A 45 0.96 13.69 -16.59
N SER A 46 1.99 14.09 -15.84
CA SER A 46 3.06 13.19 -15.47
C SER A 46 2.40 12.04 -14.71
N THR A 47 2.14 10.95 -15.43
CA THR A 47 1.68 9.69 -14.83
C THR A 47 2.87 9.13 -14.09
N LYS A 48 3.14 9.64 -12.88
CA LYS A 48 4.21 9.16 -12.01
C LYS A 48 3.95 7.68 -11.78
N GLN A 49 4.73 6.81 -12.42
CA GLN A 49 4.66 5.38 -12.18
C GLN A 49 5.32 5.10 -10.82
N PRO A 50 4.79 4.16 -10.02
CA PRO A 50 5.44 3.78 -8.78
C PRO A 50 6.85 3.27 -9.09
N SER A 51 7.83 3.76 -8.33
CA SER A 51 9.20 3.27 -8.40
C SER A 51 9.29 1.79 -7.97
N GLN A 52 10.40 1.13 -8.25
CA GLN A 52 10.60 -0.27 -7.84
C GLN A 52 10.55 -0.41 -6.31
N TRP A 53 9.92 -1.46 -5.81
CA TRP A 53 9.92 -1.78 -4.39
C TRP A 53 11.30 -2.24 -3.93
N PRO A 54 11.78 -1.80 -2.75
CA PRO A 54 13.03 -2.30 -2.20
C PRO A 54 12.92 -3.80 -1.94
N VAL A 55 14.02 -4.54 -2.14
CA VAL A 55 14.07 -5.98 -1.91
C VAL A 55 14.80 -6.25 -0.60
N TRP A 56 14.34 -7.23 0.17
CA TRP A 56 15.03 -7.70 1.37
C TRP A 56 15.72 -9.03 1.11
N ASP A 57 16.94 -9.19 1.60
CA ASP A 57 17.71 -10.45 1.54
C ASP A 57 17.29 -11.47 2.61
N GLY A 58 16.40 -11.08 3.54
CA GLY A 58 15.97 -11.93 4.64
C GLY A 58 16.93 -11.94 5.83
N SER A 59 18.00 -11.15 5.82
CA SER A 59 18.91 -11.01 6.94
C SER A 59 18.31 -10.12 8.03
N THR A 60 18.44 -10.52 9.29
CA THR A 60 17.99 -9.69 10.42
C THR A 60 18.83 -8.43 10.57
N THR A 61 20.09 -8.44 10.11
CA THR A 61 21.00 -7.29 10.13
C THR A 61 20.56 -6.19 9.15
N SER A 62 20.00 -6.56 8.01
CA SER A 62 19.52 -5.63 6.97
C SER A 62 18.06 -5.21 7.17
N LEU A 63 17.32 -5.87 8.06
CA LEU A 63 15.88 -5.66 8.27
C LEU A 63 15.53 -4.20 8.54
N ASN A 64 16.24 -3.54 9.45
CA ASN A 64 15.95 -2.14 9.81
C ASN A 64 16.15 -1.18 8.63
N ALA A 65 17.21 -1.38 7.85
CA ALA A 65 17.45 -0.61 6.64
C ALA A 65 16.34 -0.85 5.60
N HIS A 66 15.92 -2.10 5.43
CA HIS A 66 14.81 -2.44 4.54
C HIS A 66 13.48 -1.80 4.97
N LEU A 67 13.11 -1.90 6.25
CA LEU A 67 11.90 -1.26 6.79
C LEU A 67 11.91 0.26 6.60
N PHE A 68 13.07 0.90 6.75
CA PHE A 68 13.24 2.33 6.50
C PHE A 68 13.02 2.68 5.02
N LEU A 69 13.60 1.92 4.10
CA LEU A 69 13.41 2.12 2.66
C LEU A 69 11.95 1.91 2.24
N LEU A 70 11.24 0.95 2.86
CA LEU A 70 9.81 0.77 2.63
C LEU A 70 8.99 2.00 3.06
N ARG A 71 9.31 2.63 4.21
CA ARG A 71 8.63 3.85 4.66
C ARG A 71 8.82 4.99 3.66
N ILE A 72 10.07 5.27 3.26
CA ILE A 72 10.37 6.30 2.24
C ILE A 72 9.60 6.04 0.96
N LYS A 73 9.63 4.78 0.46
CA LYS A 73 8.93 4.39 -0.75
C LYS A 73 7.43 4.68 -0.68
N ILE A 74 6.80 4.36 0.45
CA ILE A 74 5.36 4.54 0.65
C ILE A 74 5.01 6.02 0.74
N GLU A 75 5.86 6.83 1.39
CA GLU A 75 5.67 8.27 1.52
C GLU A 75 5.83 8.98 0.16
N GLU A 76 6.90 8.68 -0.58
CA GLU A 76 7.21 9.30 -1.88
C GLU A 76 6.20 8.94 -2.98
N ASP A 77 5.70 7.71 -2.97
CA ASP A 77 4.77 7.21 -3.99
C ASP A 77 3.33 7.12 -3.47
N ARG A 78 3.01 7.76 -2.32
CA ARG A 78 1.70 7.61 -1.68
C ARG A 78 0.51 7.88 -2.61
N ALA A 79 0.65 8.87 -3.49
CA ALA A 79 -0.39 9.28 -4.44
C ALA A 79 -0.75 8.17 -5.46
N VAL A 80 0.11 7.16 -5.65
CA VAL A 80 -0.03 6.16 -6.71
C VAL A 80 -0.10 4.72 -6.18
N LEU A 81 0.17 4.49 -4.90
CA LEU A 81 0.23 3.16 -4.28
C LEU A 81 -1.14 2.54 -3.88
N GLY A 82 -2.24 3.24 -4.19
CA GLY A 82 -3.59 2.71 -3.95
C GLY A 82 -3.97 2.60 -2.46
N SER A 83 -4.77 1.59 -2.12
CA SER A 83 -5.27 1.38 -0.76
C SER A 83 -4.19 0.81 0.17
N ASN A 84 -4.36 0.95 1.49
CA ASN A 84 -3.44 0.34 2.46
C ASN A 84 -3.34 -1.18 2.29
N ARG A 85 -4.43 -1.85 1.87
CA ARG A 85 -4.40 -3.30 1.56
C ARG A 85 -3.48 -3.61 0.38
N ALA A 86 -3.52 -2.81 -0.68
CA ALA A 86 -2.62 -2.96 -1.83
C ALA A 86 -1.17 -2.76 -1.41
N ILE A 87 -0.90 -1.73 -0.60
CA ILE A 87 0.42 -1.47 -0.03
C ILE A 87 0.92 -2.65 0.82
N CYS A 88 0.10 -3.17 1.74
CA CYS A 88 0.47 -4.34 2.54
C CYS A 88 0.77 -5.56 1.65
N PHE A 89 0.01 -5.76 0.58
CA PHE A 89 0.24 -6.85 -0.37
C PHE A 89 1.57 -6.68 -1.12
N ASP A 90 1.90 -5.47 -1.57
CA ASP A 90 3.18 -5.21 -2.24
C ASP A 90 4.38 -5.36 -1.29
N ILE A 91 4.26 -4.90 -0.04
CA ILE A 91 5.26 -5.15 1.02
C ILE A 91 5.43 -6.66 1.23
N PHE A 92 4.34 -7.42 1.29
CA PHE A 92 4.41 -8.87 1.43
C PHE A 92 5.20 -9.53 0.29
N ARG A 93 5.04 -9.04 -0.95
CA ARG A 93 5.78 -9.54 -2.12
C ARG A 93 7.26 -9.17 -2.11
N SER A 94 7.66 -8.10 -1.41
CA SER A 94 9.07 -7.73 -1.26
C SER A 94 9.83 -8.55 -0.21
N VAL A 95 9.10 -9.33 0.61
CA VAL A 95 9.67 -10.25 1.60
C VAL A 95 10.05 -11.57 0.92
N PRO A 96 11.23 -12.16 1.23
CA PRO A 96 11.63 -13.48 0.74
C PRO A 96 10.58 -14.58 0.97
N SER A 97 10.43 -15.47 0.00
CA SER A 97 9.39 -16.50 0.01
C SER A 97 9.46 -17.47 1.18
N ASP A 98 10.66 -17.74 1.71
CA ASP A 98 10.86 -18.59 2.90
C ASP A 98 10.30 -17.96 4.18
N LYS A 99 10.12 -16.63 4.18
CA LYS A 99 9.67 -15.86 5.34
C LYS A 99 8.18 -15.53 5.28
N GLN A 100 7.64 -15.35 4.09
CA GLN A 100 6.22 -15.03 3.85
C GLN A 100 5.21 -15.84 4.69
N PRO A 101 5.36 -17.16 4.92
CA PRO A 101 4.39 -17.92 5.72
C PRO A 101 4.18 -17.39 7.13
N ARG A 102 5.19 -16.74 7.73
CA ARG A 102 5.10 -16.22 9.11
C ARG A 102 4.23 -14.98 9.24
N ILE A 103 4.02 -14.25 8.14
CA ILE A 103 3.28 -12.99 8.10
C ILE A 103 2.01 -13.09 7.27
N LEU A 104 1.78 -14.23 6.61
CA LEU A 104 0.61 -14.49 5.80
C LEU A 104 -0.68 -14.34 6.60
N ASN A 105 -0.73 -14.90 7.81
CA ASN A 105 -1.89 -14.81 8.68
C ASN A 105 -2.27 -13.34 8.98
N TRP A 106 -1.28 -12.48 9.23
CA TRP A 106 -1.54 -11.06 9.44
C TRP A 106 -2.16 -10.42 8.19
N LEU A 107 -1.65 -10.78 7.01
CA LEU A 107 -2.16 -10.25 5.73
C LEU A 107 -3.57 -10.76 5.42
N GLU A 108 -3.91 -12.00 5.78
CA GLU A 108 -5.25 -12.57 5.60
C GLU A 108 -6.28 -11.89 6.49
N THR A 109 -5.95 -11.64 7.75
CA THR A 109 -6.88 -11.00 8.69
C THR A 109 -6.90 -9.48 8.59
N GLY A 110 -5.86 -8.87 8.01
CA GLY A 110 -5.69 -7.41 7.96
C GLY A 110 -5.21 -6.82 9.29
N GLY A 111 -4.53 -7.61 10.12
CA GLY A 111 -4.12 -7.23 11.48
C GLY A 111 -5.12 -7.68 12.56
N PHE A 112 -4.93 -7.16 13.79
CA PHE A 112 -5.74 -7.52 14.96
C PHE A 112 -7.15 -6.93 14.91
N ASP A 113 -7.29 -5.72 14.36
CA ASP A 113 -8.53 -4.96 14.22
C ASP A 113 -9.21 -5.16 12.86
N SER A 114 -8.69 -6.08 12.03
CA SER A 114 -9.11 -6.28 10.64
C SER A 114 -9.02 -5.04 9.75
N ASN A 115 -8.22 -4.05 10.14
CA ASN A 115 -8.03 -2.82 9.40
C ASN A 115 -6.62 -2.75 8.83
N TYR A 116 -6.52 -2.85 7.50
CA TYR A 116 -5.24 -2.74 6.83
C TYR A 116 -4.59 -1.37 7.05
N ASN A 117 -3.51 -1.37 7.82
CA ASN A 117 -2.62 -0.26 8.01
C ASN A 117 -1.18 -0.71 7.72
N TRP A 118 -0.55 -0.12 6.71
CA TRP A 118 0.80 -0.48 6.33
C TRP A 118 1.82 -0.16 7.43
N ASN A 119 1.60 0.86 8.27
CA ASN A 119 2.47 1.13 9.42
C ASN A 119 2.43 -0.04 10.40
N HIS A 120 1.22 -0.48 10.77
CA HIS A 120 1.06 -1.63 11.66
C HIS A 120 1.66 -2.92 11.04
N PHE A 121 1.61 -3.05 9.71
CA PHE A 121 2.25 -4.18 9.04
C PHE A 121 3.78 -4.12 9.12
N LEU A 122 4.39 -2.94 8.92
CA LEU A 122 5.83 -2.77 9.09
C LEU A 122 6.29 -3.04 10.52
N ASP A 123 5.47 -2.66 11.50
CA ASP A 123 5.75 -2.94 12.91
C ASP A 123 5.63 -4.45 13.19
N HIS A 124 4.62 -5.12 12.63
CA HIS A 124 4.50 -6.57 12.70
C HIS A 124 5.69 -7.29 12.05
N LEU A 125 6.20 -6.81 10.90
CA LEU A 125 7.43 -7.34 10.27
C LEU A 125 8.63 -7.20 11.20
N ARG A 126 8.79 -6.04 11.84
CA ARG A 126 9.84 -5.82 12.84
C ARG A 126 9.71 -6.84 13.96
N GLU A 127 8.54 -6.94 14.60
CA GLU A 127 8.33 -7.86 15.72
C GLU A 127 8.57 -9.33 15.37
N THR A 128 8.26 -9.72 14.14
CA THR A 128 8.35 -11.11 13.65
C THR A 128 9.79 -11.53 13.34
N TYR A 129 10.60 -10.64 12.78
CA TYR A 129 11.95 -10.99 12.28
C TYR A 129 13.09 -10.33 13.04
N GLU A 130 12.82 -9.36 13.92
CA GLU A 130 13.85 -8.70 14.69
C GLU A 130 14.51 -9.68 15.68
N ASN A 131 15.83 -9.59 15.77
CA ASN A 131 16.58 -10.31 16.79
C ASN A 131 16.55 -9.54 18.12
N LYS A 132 15.51 -9.82 18.93
CA LYS A 132 15.30 -9.20 20.24
C LYS A 132 16.50 -9.37 21.18
N LEU A 133 17.15 -10.54 21.15
CA LEU A 133 18.32 -10.83 21.98
C LEU A 133 19.52 -9.98 21.58
N THR A 134 19.81 -9.87 20.27
CA THR A 134 20.89 -9.01 19.78
C THR A 134 20.64 -7.56 20.13
N ARG A 135 19.40 -7.08 20.04
CA ARG A 135 19.04 -5.71 20.43
C ARG A 135 19.25 -5.46 21.93
N GLN A 136 18.76 -6.37 22.78
CA GLN A 136 18.96 -6.29 24.24
C GLN A 136 20.45 -6.34 24.59
N THR A 137 21.20 -7.25 23.99
CA THR A 137 22.65 -7.37 24.19
C THR A 137 23.38 -6.10 23.76
N ALA A 138 23.01 -5.52 22.62
CA ALA A 138 23.58 -4.25 22.16
C ALA A 138 23.25 -3.10 23.11
N ALA A 139 22.02 -3.04 23.65
CA ALA A 139 21.61 -2.02 24.62
C ALA A 139 22.41 -2.14 25.94
N ASP A 140 22.57 -3.37 26.44
CA ASP A 140 23.37 -3.64 27.63
C ASP A 140 24.85 -3.27 27.41
N GLN A 141 25.40 -3.58 26.24
CA GLN A 141 26.76 -3.22 25.86
C GLN A 141 26.94 -1.70 25.71
N LEU A 142 25.96 -1.01 25.12
CA LEU A 142 25.99 0.44 24.95
C LEU A 142 26.04 1.17 26.30
N GLY A 143 25.31 0.68 27.31
CA GLY A 143 25.37 1.23 28.67
C GLY A 143 26.75 1.07 29.33
N ARG A 144 27.50 0.03 28.93
CA ARG A 144 28.81 -0.33 29.48
C ARG A 144 29.99 0.22 28.69
N ILE A 145 29.80 0.60 27.43
CA ILE A 145 30.86 1.18 26.60
C ILE A 145 31.38 2.45 27.26
N ARG A 146 32.69 2.49 27.47
CA ARG A 146 33.46 3.62 27.95
C ARG A 146 34.73 3.67 27.12
N MET A 147 35.16 4.87 26.76
CA MET A 147 36.42 5.06 26.06
C MET A 147 37.56 4.68 27.01
N ASP A 148 38.45 3.80 26.57
CA ASP A 148 39.65 3.47 27.34
C ASP A 148 40.68 4.61 27.25
N ALA A 149 41.57 4.71 28.25
CA ALA A 149 42.60 5.74 28.35
C ALA A 149 43.62 5.71 27.20
N THR A 150 43.73 4.57 26.51
CA THR A 150 44.65 4.36 25.39
C THR A 150 43.96 4.29 24.01
N GLN A 151 42.62 4.31 23.98
CA GLN A 151 41.84 4.20 22.75
C GLN A 151 41.73 5.56 22.04
N TYR A 152 41.85 5.56 20.70
CA TYR A 152 41.59 6.77 19.93
C TYR A 152 40.09 7.08 19.90
N PHE A 153 39.75 8.36 20.08
CA PHE A 153 38.36 8.81 20.10
C PHE A 153 37.58 8.41 18.84
N VAL A 154 38.23 8.38 17.67
CA VAL A 154 37.59 8.00 16.40
C VAL A 154 37.17 6.52 16.39
N GLU A 155 37.97 5.64 16.97
CA GLU A 155 37.67 4.19 17.05
C GLU A 155 36.53 3.96 18.05
N TYR A 156 36.61 4.61 19.21
CA TYR A 156 35.52 4.61 20.19
C TYR A 156 34.20 5.08 19.57
N LEU A 157 34.22 6.20 18.83
CA LEU A 157 33.02 6.77 18.24
C LEU A 157 32.40 5.83 17.21
N GLN A 158 33.22 5.20 16.37
CA GLN A 158 32.75 4.20 15.39
C GLN A 158 32.09 3.00 16.07
N GLU A 159 32.69 2.46 17.13
CA GLU A 159 32.11 1.35 17.89
C GLU A 159 30.79 1.76 18.57
N TYR A 160 30.75 2.97 19.12
CA TYR A 160 29.57 3.53 19.78
C TYR A 160 28.41 3.72 18.78
N GLU A 161 28.67 4.31 17.62
CA GLU A 161 27.68 4.49 16.54
C GLU A 161 27.19 3.15 15.99
N LEU A 162 28.08 2.19 15.80
CA LEU A 162 27.72 0.84 15.40
C LEU A 162 26.78 0.20 16.43
N LYS A 163 27.06 0.33 17.73
CA LYS A 163 26.20 -0.22 18.79
C LYS A 163 24.85 0.47 18.86
N ILE A 164 24.80 1.80 18.70
CA ILE A 164 23.54 2.53 18.56
C ILE A 164 22.72 2.00 17.39
N SER A 165 23.34 1.74 16.24
CA SER A 165 22.62 1.21 15.07
C SER A 165 22.00 -0.17 15.32
N GLN A 166 22.65 -0.99 16.17
CA GLN A 166 22.18 -2.33 16.55
C GLN A 166 21.07 -2.32 17.59
N CYS A 167 20.98 -1.28 18.43
CA CYS A 167 19.88 -1.10 19.40
C CYS A 167 18.54 -0.77 18.73
N GLY A 168 18.55 -0.27 17.49
CA GLY A 168 17.37 0.27 16.84
C GLY A 168 16.93 1.60 17.48
N LYS A 169 16.34 2.50 16.68
CA LYS A 169 15.74 3.72 17.23
C LYS A 169 14.47 3.33 17.99
N THR A 170 14.46 3.51 19.30
CA THR A 170 13.23 3.70 20.07
C THR A 170 12.66 5.05 19.64
N GLY A 171 11.82 5.04 18.62
CA GLY A 171 10.99 6.17 18.20
C GLY A 171 9.55 5.87 18.55
#